data_AF-B0T8C1-F1
#
_entry.id   AF-B0T8C1-F1
#
_cell.length_a   1.000
_cell.length_b   1.000
_cell.length_c   1.000
_cell.angle_alpha   90.00
_cell.angle_beta   90.00
_cell.angle_gamma   90.00
#
_symmetry.space_group_name_H-M   'P 1'
#
loop_
_entity.id
_entity.type
_entity.pdbx_description
1 polymer ?
#
loop_
_entity_poly.entity_id
_entity_poly.type
_entity_poly.pdbx_seq_one_letter_code
_entity_poly.pdbx_strand_id
1 'polypeptide(L)'
;MFGGVGLYAQGLFFGLIDDDTLYLKGDESLRPDFEAAGSLQFAPFGMSPMAYWSAPAEALDEPDLMVEWARRSIAVAAARKTRKAR
;
A
#
# COMPACT_ATOMS: atom_id res chain seq x y z
N MET A 1 -13.74 -12.33 3.73
CA MET A 1 -13.25 -11.30 4.68
C MET A 1 -11.79 -11.64 4.92
N PHE A 2 -10.87 -10.83 4.40
CA PHE A 2 -9.45 -11.02 4.67
C PHE A 2 -9.24 -10.83 6.16
N GLY A 3 -8.82 -11.87 6.89
CA GLY A 3 -8.66 -11.87 8.35
C GLY A 3 -7.51 -10.98 8.85
N GLY A 4 -7.13 -9.97 8.07
CA GLY A 4 -6.05 -9.03 8.34
C GLY A 4 -6.54 -7.72 8.94
N VAL A 5 -5.59 -6.78 9.13
CA VAL A 5 -5.84 -5.46 9.70
C VAL A 5 -5.90 -4.42 8.58
N GLY A 6 -6.94 -3.59 8.58
CA GLY A 6 -7.07 -2.48 7.64
C GLY A 6 -6.52 -1.17 8.19
N LEU A 7 -5.70 -0.46 7.43
CA LEU A 7 -5.13 0.83 7.82
C LEU A 7 -5.84 1.99 7.12
N TYR A 8 -6.30 2.94 7.93
CA TYR A 8 -7.05 4.11 7.48
C TYR A 8 -6.42 5.40 7.99
N ALA A 9 -6.33 6.40 7.12
CA ALA A 9 -5.97 7.77 7.48
C ALA A 9 -6.98 8.72 6.84
N GLN A 10 -7.61 9.60 7.63
CA GLN A 10 -8.63 10.53 7.13
C GLN A 10 -9.78 9.83 6.37
N GLY A 11 -10.14 8.61 6.79
CA GLY A 11 -11.13 7.77 6.12
C GLY A 11 -10.70 7.19 4.77
N LEU A 12 -9.42 7.29 4.42
CA LEU A 12 -8.83 6.69 3.21
C LEU A 12 -8.14 5.37 3.58
N PHE A 13 -8.56 4.29 2.93
CA PHE A 13 -7.89 3.00 3.05
C PHE A 13 -6.60 2.99 2.23
N PHE A 14 -5.47 3.04 2.93
CA PHE A 14 -4.14 3.24 2.34
C PHE A 14 -3.18 2.08 2.59
N GLY A 15 -3.53 1.12 3.44
CA GLY A 15 -2.72 -0.06 3.69
C GLY A 15 -3.50 -1.16 4.39
N LEU A 16 -2.90 -2.33 4.47
CA LEU A 16 -3.42 -3.49 5.17
C LEU A 16 -2.27 -4.35 5.69
N ILE A 17 -2.53 -5.15 6.72
CA ILE A 17 -1.60 -6.16 7.21
C ILE A 17 -2.26 -7.52 6.99
N ASP A 18 -1.56 -8.41 6.31
CA ASP A 18 -1.99 -9.79 6.06
C ASP A 18 -0.77 -10.70 6.18
N ASP A 19 -0.93 -11.85 6.85
CA ASP A 19 0.15 -12.81 7.12
C ASP A 19 1.47 -12.15 7.60
N ASP A 20 1.34 -11.32 8.64
CA ASP A 20 2.43 -10.53 9.26
C ASP A 20 3.17 -9.57 8.30
N THR A 21 2.61 -9.34 7.12
CA THR A 21 3.17 -8.46 6.10
C THR A 21 2.36 -7.19 6.00
N LEU A 22 3.01 -6.05 6.19
CA LEU A 22 2.42 -4.74 5.91
C LEU A 22 2.41 -4.50 4.40
N TYR A 23 1.24 -4.19 3.86
CA TYR A 23 1.05 -3.77 2.48
C TYR A 23 0.52 -2.34 2.40
N LEU A 24 1.09 -1.57 1.49
CA LEU A 24 0.77 -0.18 1.23
C LEU A 24 0.12 -0.01 -0.13
N LYS A 25 -0.87 0.88 -0.22
CA LYS A 25 -1.59 1.15 -1.45
C LYS A 25 -0.72 1.93 -2.43
N GLY A 26 -0.70 1.48 -3.67
CA GLY A 26 -0.06 2.22 -4.76
C GLY A 26 -0.92 2.27 -6.02
N ASP A 27 -0.29 2.68 -7.10
CA ASP A 27 -0.83 2.73 -8.45
C ASP A 27 0.30 2.64 -9.47
N GLU A 28 0.01 2.91 -10.74
CA GLU A 28 1.00 2.88 -11.83
C GLU A 28 2.14 3.88 -11.64
N SER A 29 1.91 4.99 -10.91
CA SER A 29 2.93 6.00 -10.64
C SER A 29 3.87 5.59 -9.53
N LEU A 30 3.37 4.87 -8.52
CA LEU A 30 4.15 4.44 -7.35
C LEU A 30 4.75 3.03 -7.51
N ARG A 31 4.23 2.24 -8.44
CA ARG A 31 4.74 0.90 -8.78
C ARG A 31 6.26 0.84 -9.01
N PRO A 32 6.88 1.68 -9.87
CA PRO A 32 8.31 1.56 -10.13
C PRO A 32 9.18 1.76 -8.89
N ASP A 33 8.74 2.60 -7.95
CA ASP A 33 9.48 2.83 -6.71
C ASP A 33 9.37 1.64 -5.76
N PHE A 34 8.18 1.03 -5.67
CA PHE A 34 8.00 -0.21 -4.90
C PHE A 34 8.86 -1.35 -5.48
N GLU A 35 8.88 -1.51 -6.81
CA GLU A 35 9.70 -2.52 -7.48
C GLU A 35 11.20 -2.27 -7.23
N ALA A 36 11.66 -1.02 -7.33
CA ALA A 36 13.04 -0.64 -7.04
C ALA A 36 13.44 -0.91 -5.58
N ALA A 37 12.49 -0.75 -4.65
CA ALA A 37 12.66 -1.05 -3.24
C ALA A 37 12.49 -2.55 -2.89
N GLY A 38 12.38 -3.43 -3.89
CA GLY A 38 12.24 -4.88 -3.70
C GLY A 38 10.89 -5.32 -3.13
N SER A 39 9.87 -4.46 -3.20
CA SER A 39 8.54 -4.74 -2.66
C SER A 39 7.73 -5.67 -3.55
N LEU A 40 6.94 -6.55 -2.94
CA LEU A 40 6.13 -7.54 -3.65
C LEU A 40 4.68 -7.09 -3.73
N GLN A 41 4.09 -7.22 -4.92
CA GLN A 41 2.68 -6.90 -5.11
C GLN A 41 1.79 -7.94 -4.41
N PHE A 42 0.76 -7.46 -3.71
CA PHE A 42 -0.22 -8.29 -3.04
C PHE A 42 -1.09 -9.05 -4.07
N ALA A 43 -0.92 -10.37 -4.10
CA ALA A 43 -1.65 -11.28 -4.97
C ALA A 43 -2.21 -12.45 -4.15
N PRO A 44 -3.40 -12.28 -3.52
CA PRO A 44 -4.00 -13.37 -2.75
C PRO A 44 -4.42 -14.52 -3.67
N PHE A 45 -4.27 -15.76 -3.19
CA PHE A 45 -4.39 -17.01 -3.95
C PHE A 45 -5.53 -17.01 -4.99
N GLY A 46 -5.16 -17.04 -6.28
CA GLY A 46 -6.08 -17.16 -7.40
C GLY A 46 -6.85 -15.88 -7.77
N MET A 47 -6.59 -14.75 -7.11
CA MET A 47 -7.18 -13.45 -7.44
C MET A 47 -6.22 -12.60 -8.28
N SER A 48 -6.79 -11.63 -9.01
CA SER A 48 -6.00 -10.66 -9.75
C SER A 48 -5.14 -9.82 -8.79
N PRO A 49 -3.86 -9.55 -9.13
CA PRO A 49 -2.99 -8.73 -8.30
C PRO A 49 -3.64 -7.40 -7.96
N MET A 50 -3.61 -7.04 -6.68
CA MET A 50 -4.18 -5.78 -6.22
C MET A 50 -3.11 -4.70 -6.23
N ALA A 51 -3.54 -3.44 -6.27
CA ALA A 51 -2.64 -2.29 -6.16
C ALA A 51 -2.23 -2.04 -4.70
N TYR A 52 -1.68 -3.07 -4.06
CA TYR A 52 -1.00 -3.01 -2.78
C TYR A 52 0.35 -3.70 -2.92
N TRP A 53 1.37 -3.16 -2.26
CA TRP A 53 2.74 -3.66 -2.30
C TRP A 53 3.25 -3.80 -0.88
N SER A 54 4.09 -4.80 -0.60
CA SER A 54 4.71 -4.94 0.72
C SER A 54 5.45 -3.67 1.08
N ALA A 55 5.52 -3.33 2.36
CA ALA A 55 6.39 -2.26 2.80
C ALA A 55 7.85 -2.62 2.46
N PRO A 56 8.65 -1.66 1.95
CA PRO A 56 10.07 -1.86 1.74
C PRO A 56 10.76 -2.28 3.05
N ALA A 57 11.69 -3.23 2.96
CA ALA A 57 12.41 -3.74 4.13
C ALA A 57 13.14 -2.60 4.88
N GLU A 58 13.80 -1.70 4.15
CA GLU A 58 14.48 -0.53 4.72
C GLU A 58 13.53 0.38 5.51
N ALA A 59 12.28 0.51 5.05
CA ALA A 59 11.30 1.33 5.73
C ALA A 59 10.76 0.67 7.02
N LEU A 60 10.90 -0.65 7.18
CA LEU A 60 10.49 -1.32 8.43
C LEU A 60 11.43 -0.96 9.60
N ASP A 61 12.70 -0.73 9.31
CA ASP A 61 13.71 -0.36 10.31
C ASP A 61 13.84 1.17 10.48
N GLU A 62 13.47 1.95 9.46
CA GLU A 62 13.55 3.42 9.47
C GLU A 62 12.17 4.09 9.49
N PRO A 63 11.71 4.61 10.64
CA PRO A 63 10.34 5.12 10.79
C PRO A 63 10.04 6.33 9.90
N ASP A 64 11.03 7.18 9.65
CA ASP A 64 10.85 8.35 8.77
C ASP A 64 10.61 7.92 7.32
N LEU A 65 11.30 6.88 6.86
CA LEU A 65 11.07 6.30 5.53
C LEU A 65 9.67 5.65 5.47
N MET A 66 9.24 4.93 6.50
CA MET A 66 7.87 4.39 6.56
C MET A 66 6.82 5.49 6.45
N VAL A 67 7.02 6.61 7.14
CA VAL A 67 6.11 7.75 7.09
C VAL A 67 6.06 8.34 5.66
N GLU A 68 7.18 8.42 4.95
CA GLU A 68 7.21 8.84 3.56
C GLU A 68 6.37 7.91 2.67
N TRP A 69 6.59 6.60 2.75
CA TRP A 69 5.84 5.60 1.99
C TRP A 69 4.34 5.63 2.31
N ALA A 70 3.99 5.78 3.59
CA ALA A 70 2.59 5.92 4.01
C ALA A 70 1.95 7.18 3.43
N ARG A 71 2.63 8.33 3.46
CA ARG A 71 2.12 9.59 2.88
C ARG A 71 1.87 9.46 1.37
N ARG A 72 2.79 8.84 0.64
CA ARG A 72 2.64 8.57 -0.80
C ARG A 72 1.43 7.67 -1.07
N SER A 73 1.25 6.63 -0.25
CA SER A 73 0.12 5.71 -0.35
C SER A 73 -1.23 6.38 -0.05
N ILE A 74 -1.27 7.28 0.94
CA ILE A 74 -2.43 8.09 1.27
C ILE A 74 -2.79 9.02 0.10
N ALA A 75 -1.81 9.65 -0.55
CA ALA A 75 -2.03 10.50 -1.71
C ALA A 75 -2.67 9.71 -2.88
N VAL A 76 -2.19 8.50 -3.14
CA VAL A 76 -2.80 7.59 -4.13
C VAL A 76 -4.23 7.21 -3.74
N ALA A 77 -4.48 6.92 -2.46
CA ALA A 77 -5.82 6.59 -1.97
C ALA A 77 -6.80 7.77 -2.17
N ALA A 78 -6.34 9.00 -1.90
CA ALA A 78 -7.12 10.22 -2.11
C ALA A 78 -7.45 10.42 -3.60
N ALA A 79 -6.45 10.30 -4.48
CA ALA A 79 -6.62 10.45 -5.94
C ALA A 79 -7.59 9.41 -6.53
N ARG A 80 -7.59 8.18 -6.01
CA ARG A 80 -8.57 7.17 -6.41
C ARG A 80 -10.00 7.50 -5.94
N LYS A 81 -10.16 8.03 -4.73
CA LYS A 81 -11.47 8.42 -4.20
C LYS A 81 -12.09 9.55 -5.02
N THR A 82 -11.31 10.55 -5.42
CA THR A 82 -11.78 11.65 -6.28
C THR A 82 -12.19 11.17 -7.66
N ARG A 83 -11.43 10.25 -8.28
CA ARG A 83 -11.80 9.65 -9.57
C ARG A 83 -13.09 8.83 -9.53
N LYS A 84 -13.37 8.13 -8.43
CA LYS A 84 -14.61 7.35 -8.28
C LYS A 84 -15.86 8.20 -8.02
N ALA A 85 -15.67 9.43 -7.51
CA ALA A 85 -16.76 10.35 -7.22
C ALA A 85 -17.20 11.19 -8.44
N ARG A 86 -16.53 11.04 -9.58
CA ARG A 86 -16.77 11.76 -10.82
C ARG A 86 -17.39 10.84 -11.86
#